data_AF-A0A839P9F4-F1
#
_entry.id   AF-A0A839P9F4-F1
#
_cell.length_a   1.000
_cell.length_b   1.000
_cell.length_c   1.000
_cell.angle_alpha   90.00
_cell.angle_beta   90.00
_cell.angle_gamma   90.00
#
_symmetry.space_group_name_H-M   'P 1'
#
loop_
_entity.id
_entity.type
_entity.pdbx_description
1 polymer ?
#
loop_
_entity_poly.entity_id
_entity_poly.type
_entity_poly.pdbx_seq_one_letter_code
_entity_poly.pdbx_strand_id
1 'polypeptide(L)' 'MPQAEPPITPAEIRQRAYELWERNHQPEGFEVEFWLLAERELRAERRAKQPQQATPDNFVS' A
#
# COMPACT_ATOMS: atom_id res chain seq x y z
N MET A 1 -12.42 -6.38 19.48
CA MET A 1 -10.96 -6.62 19.36
C MET A 1 -10.45 -5.66 18.30
N PRO A 2 -9.48 -4.78 18.57
CA PRO A 2 -8.95 -3.91 17.53
C PRO A 2 -8.23 -4.82 16.53
N GLN A 3 -8.74 -4.90 15.31
CA GLN A 3 -8.06 -5.65 14.26
C GLN A 3 -6.79 -4.86 13.95
N ALA A 4 -5.63 -5.38 14.37
CA ALA A 4 -4.35 -4.93 13.86
C ALA A 4 -4.46 -4.95 12.34
N GLU A 5 -4.25 -3.82 11.68
CA GLU A 5 -4.44 -3.70 10.23
C GLU A 5 -3.70 -4.86 9.53
N PRO A 6 -4.42 -5.75 8.81
CA PRO A 6 -3.78 -6.92 8.23
C PRO A 6 -2.76 -6.46 7.19
N PRO A 7 -1.65 -7.20 7.01
CA PRO A 7 -0.65 -6.88 5.99
C PRO A 7 -1.32 -6.75 4.62
N ILE A 8 -0.72 -5.95 3.72
CA ILE A 8 -1.23 -5.75 2.37
C ILE A 8 -1.41 -7.12 1.72
N THR A 9 -2.65 -7.44 1.36
CA THR A 9 -2.98 -8.75 0.80
C THR A 9 -2.79 -8.74 -0.71
N PRO A 10 -2.50 -9.89 -1.34
CA PRO A 10 -2.44 -9.99 -2.80
C PRO A 10 -3.76 -9.61 -3.49
N ALA A 11 -4.89 -9.73 -2.80
CA ALA A 11 -6.19 -9.28 -3.30
C ALA A 11 -6.25 -7.74 -3.42
N GLU A 12 -5.75 -7.01 -2.42
CA GLU A 12 -5.66 -5.55 -2.46
C GLU A 12 -4.71 -5.08 -3.57
N ILE A 13 -3.56 -5.73 -3.74
CA ILE A 13 -2.62 -5.41 -4.82
C ILE A 13 -3.27 -5.64 -6.18
N ARG A 14 -3.96 -6.76 -6.37
CA ARG A 14 -4.68 -7.05 -7.63
C ARG A 14 -5.73 -5.99 -7.92
N GLN A 15 -6.53 -5.61 -6.93
CA GLN A 15 -7.57 -4.60 -7.10
C GLN A 15 -6.96 -3.26 -7.52
N ARG A 16 -5.91 -2.81 -6.81
CA ARG A 16 -5.20 -1.56 -7.16
C ARG A 16 -4.53 -1.63 -8.53
N ALA A 17 -3.93 -2.76 -8.87
CA ALA A 17 -3.31 -2.97 -10.18
C ALA A 17 -4.35 -2.89 -11.30
N TYR A 18 -5.52 -3.50 -11.11
CA TYR A 18 -6.62 -3.44 -12.07
C TYR A 18 -7.15 -2.02 -12.25
N GLU A 19 -7.35 -1.26 -11.17
CA GLU A 19 -7.75 0.15 -11.25
C GLU A 19 -6.72 1.01 -11.99
N LEU A 20 -5.43 0.77 -11.77
CA LEU A 20 -4.37 1.46 -12.50
C LEU A 20 -4.36 1.07 -13.98
N TRP A 21 -4.48 -0.22 -14.30
CA TRP A 21 -4.52 -0.72 -15.67
C TRP A 21 -5.72 -0.18 -16.46
N GLU A 22 -6.91 -0.18 -15.84
CA GLU A 22 -8.13 0.36 -16.45
C GLU A 22 -8.02 1.86 -16.73
N ARG A 23 -7.49 2.64 -15.77
CA ARG A 23 -7.26 4.09 -15.94
C ARG A 23 -6.26 4.42 -17.05
N ASN A 24 -5.36 3.49 -17.38
CA ASN A 24 -4.35 3.66 -18.42
C ASN A 24 -4.80 3.11 -19.78
N HIS A 25 -6.09 2.79 -19.96
CA HIS A 25 -6.66 2.20 -21.17
C HIS A 25 -6.20 0.77 -21.46
N GLN A 26 -5.94 -0.01 -20.41
CA GLN A 26 -5.67 -1.45 -20.53
C GLN A 26 -4.53 -1.80 -21.49
N PRO A 27 -3.34 -1.18 -21.37
CA PRO A 27 -2.24 -1.50 -22.26
C PRO A 27 -1.78 -2.95 -22.02
N GLU A 28 -1.57 -3.68 -23.11
CA GLU A 28 -1.11 -5.06 -23.08
C GLU A 28 0.39 -5.12 -22.75
N GLY A 29 0.81 -6.12 -21.97
CA GLY A 29 2.23 -6.34 -21.64
C GLY A 29 2.76 -5.48 -20.48
N PHE A 30 1.91 -4.66 -19.85
CA PHE A 30 2.27 -3.82 -18.68
C PHE A 30 1.64 -4.33 -17.38
N GLU A 31 1.01 -5.50 -17.37
CA GLU A 31 0.31 -6.02 -16.18
C GLU A 31 1.22 -6.15 -14.95
N VAL A 32 2.47 -6.59 -15.16
CA VAL A 32 3.47 -6.72 -14.09
C VAL A 32 3.87 -5.37 -13.52
N GLU A 33 4.04 -4.36 -14.37
CA GLU A 33 4.37 -2.99 -13.95
C GLU A 33 3.26 -2.40 -13.09
N PHE A 34 1.99 -2.61 -13.47
CA PHE A 34 0.85 -2.17 -12.66
C PHE A 34 0.74 -2.93 -11.34
N TRP A 35 1.10 -4.21 -11.31
CA TRP A 35 1.17 -4.98 -10.07
C TRP A 35 2.22 -4.42 -9.10
N LEU A 36 3.43 -4.13 -9.60
CA LEU A 36 4.53 -3.55 -8.80
C LEU A 36 4.19 -2.13 -8.34
N LEU A 37 3.56 -1.34 -9.20
CA LEU A 37 3.10 0.02 -8.87
C LEU A 37 2.04 -0.02 -7.78
N ALA A 38 1.04 -0.89 -7.90
CA ALA A 38 -0.01 -1.08 -6.90
C ALA A 38 0.54 -1.47 -5.53
N GLU A 39 1.49 -2.42 -5.50
CA GLU A 39 2.15 -2.83 -4.27
C GLU A 39 2.90 -1.65 -3.61
N ARG A 40 3.59 -0.83 -4.41
CA ARG A 40 4.32 0.35 -3.91
C ARG A 40 3.38 1.39 -3.32
N GLU A 41 2.28 1.70 -3.99
CA GLU A 41 1.26 2.66 -3.53
C GLU A 41 0.66 2.18 -2.21
N LEU A 42 0.18 0.94 -2.14
CA LEU A 42 -0.40 0.37 -0.91
C LEU A 42 0.59 0.38 0.26
N ARG A 43 1.88 0.09 0.01
CA ARG A 43 2.92 0.19 1.05
C ARG A 43 3.12 1.63 1.52
N ALA A 44 3.10 2.61 0.62
CA ALA A 44 3.22 4.00 0.99
C ALA A 44 2.01 4.47 1.80
N GLU A 45 0.80 4.08 1.40
CA GLU A 45 -0.45 4.38 2.11
C GLU A 45 -0.45 3.81 3.54
N ARG A 46 -0.06 2.54 3.73
CA ARG A 46 0.04 1.94 5.06
C ARG A 46 1.11 2.60 5.92
N ARG A 47 2.25 2.99 5.36
CA ARG A 47 3.28 3.75 6.08
C ARG A 47 2.76 5.13 6.51
N ALA A 48 2.07 5.84 5.62
CA ALA A 48 1.48 7.14 5.92
C ALA A 48 0.36 7.04 6.97
N LYS A 49 -0.40 5.94 6.98
CA LYS A 49 -1.44 5.65 7.98
C LYS A 49 -0.92 5.22 9.34
N GLN A 50 0.37 4.92 9.49
CA GLN A 50 1.00 4.61 10.78
C GLN A 50 1.74 5.85 11.33
N PRO A 51 1.07 6.82 11.99
CA PRO A 51 1.74 7.95 12.63
C PRO A 51 2.41 7.61 13.98
N GLN A 52 2.57 6.33 14.35
CA GLN A 52 3.00 5.94 15.71
C GLN A 52 4.03 4.82 15.71
N GLN A 53 5.28 5.16 15.40
CA GLN A 53 6.49 4.64 16.10
C GLN A 53 7.66 5.65 16.08
N ALA A 54 7.42 6.93 15.79
CA ALA A 54 8.34 7.96 16.27
C ALA A 54 8.04 8.11 17.76
N THR A 55 8.75 7.36 18.58
CA THR A 55 8.80 7.52 20.03
C THR A 55 8.88 9.02 20.33
N PRO A 56 7.92 9.64 21.06
CA PRO A 56 8.26 10.88 21.74
C PRO A 56 9.39 10.49 22.68
N ASP A 57 10.59 10.95 22.36
CA ASP A 57 11.77 10.88 23.21
C ASP A 57 11.42 11.64 24.49
N ASN A 58 10.78 10.93 25.41
CA ASN A 58 10.42 11.38 26.73
C ASN A 58 11.32 10.59 27.68
N PHE A 59 12.60 10.95 27.72
CA PHE A 59 13.45 10.55 28.82
C PHE A 59 14.44 11.64 29.23
N VAL A 60 14.39 11.93 30.54
CA VAL A 60 15.30 12.68 31.42
C VAL A 60 15.07 14.21 31.47
N SER A 61 14.39 14.76 32.49
CA SER A 61 14.56 14.82 33.96
C SER A 61 15.45 15.96 34.45
#